data_AF-A0A8J4VFQ8-F1
#
_entry.id   AF-A0A8J4VFQ8-F1
#
_cell.length_a   1.000
_cell.length_b   1.000
_cell.length_c   1.000
_cell.angle_alpha   90.00
_cell.angle_beta   90.00
_cell.angle_gamma   90.00
#
_symmetry.space_group_name_H-M   'P 1'
#
loop_
_entity.id
_entity.type
_entity.pdbx_description
1 polymer ?
#
loop_
_entity_poly.entity_id
_entity_poly.type
_entity_poly.pdbx_seq_one_letter_code
_entity_poly.pdbx_strand_id
1 'polypeptide(L)' 'MEIYVDDETKLTLHGLVQHYILLKEAEKNRKLNDLLDTLDFNQVVIFVKSVTRAAELNKFLTECDQSY' A
#
# COMPACT_ATOMS: atom_id res chain seq x y z
N MET A 1 2.82 -21.96 -12.90
CA MET A 1 1.69 -22.33 -12.02
C MET A 1 0.56 -21.44 -12.46
N GLU A 2 -0.38 -21.98 -13.23
CA GLU A 2 -1.48 -21.23 -13.81
C GLU A 2 -2.71 -21.41 -12.93
N ILE A 3 -3.26 -20.32 -12.40
CA ILE A 3 -4.50 -20.32 -11.63
C ILE A 3 -5.52 -19.58 -12.47
N TYR A 4 -6.48 -20.34 -13.00
CA TYR A 4 -7.67 -19.79 -13.64
C TYR A 4 -8.61 -19.24 -12.55
N VAL A 5 -9.01 -17.98 -12.73
CA VAL A 5 -9.98 -17.27 -11.90
C VAL A 5 -11.35 -17.50 -12.52
N ASP A 6 -12.17 -18.31 -11.85
CA ASP A 6 -13.59 -18.43 -12.17
C ASP A 6 -14.41 -17.99 -10.95
N ASP A 7 -15.36 -17.12 -11.26
CA ASP A 7 -16.32 -16.36 -10.46
C ASP A 7 -16.31 -16.49 -8.91
N GLU A 8 -16.18 -15.32 -8.28
CA GLU A 8 -16.57 -14.99 -6.89
C GLU A 8 -15.87 -15.72 -5.72
N THR A 9 -14.86 -16.54 -5.98
CA THR A 9 -14.08 -17.19 -4.92
C THR A 9 -12.99 -16.26 -4.39
N LYS A 10 -13.14 -15.83 -3.13
CA LYS A 10 -12.14 -15.08 -2.36
C LYS A 10 -10.76 -15.70 -2.57
N LEU A 11 -9.84 -14.94 -3.18
CA LEU A 11 -8.41 -15.24 -3.26
C LEU A 11 -7.88 -15.56 -1.86
N THR A 12 -7.82 -16.85 -1.51
CA THR A 12 -7.16 -17.31 -0.29
C THR A 12 -5.67 -17.41 -0.60
N LEU A 13 -4.99 -16.28 -0.48
CA LEU A 13 -3.55 -16.18 -0.64
C LEU A 13 -2.85 -16.95 0.48
N HIS A 14 -2.58 -18.24 0.23
CA HIS A 14 -1.88 -19.12 1.16
C HIS A 14 -0.42 -18.65 1.26
N GLY A 15 0.01 -18.25 2.46
CA GLY A 15 1.33 -17.67 2.72
C GLY A 15 1.40 -16.15 2.75
N LEU A 16 0.27 -15.44 2.57
CA LEU A 16 0.23 -13.98 2.76
C LEU A 16 -0.02 -13.64 4.23
N VAL A 17 0.95 -12.96 4.85
CA VAL A 17 0.78 -12.41 6.19
C VAL A 17 0.01 -11.09 6.07
N GLN A 18 -1.17 -11.02 6.69
CA GLN A 18 -2.03 -9.84 6.68
C GLN A 18 -2.06 -9.20 8.06
N HIS A 19 -1.82 -7.88 8.10
CA HIS A 19 -1.92 -7.08 9.32
C HIS A 19 -2.88 -5.92 9.09
N TYR A 20 -3.52 -5.46 10.17
CA TYR A 20 -4.34 -4.25 10.15
C TYR A 20 -3.95 -3.34 11.32
N ILE A 21 -4.16 -2.04 11.13
CA ILE A 21 -3.94 -1.01 12.15
C ILE A 21 -5.18 -0.12 12.14
N LEU A 22 -5.74 0.19 13.31
CA LEU A 22 -6.73 1.26 13.45
C LEU A 22 -6.00 2.58 13.66
N LEU A 23 -6.33 3.57 12.82
CA LEU A 23 -5.78 4.91 12.90
C LEU A 23 -6.75 5.92 12.31
N LYS A 24 -6.59 7.20 12.69
CA LYS A 24 -7.34 8.30 12.10
C LYS A 24 -6.81 8.62 10.70
N GLU A 25 -7.63 9.25 9.88
CA GLU A 25 -7.28 9.57 8.50
C GLU A 25 -6.04 10.47 8.39
N ALA A 26 -5.89 11.43 9.31
CA ALA A 26 -4.73 12.32 9.38
C ALA A 26 -3.40 11.60 9.72
N GLU A 27 -3.47 10.41 10.33
CA GLU A 27 -2.29 9.65 10.75
C GLU A 27 -1.77 8.71 9.65
N LYS A 28 -2.56 8.50 8.58
CA LYS A 28 -2.25 7.53 7.52
C LYS A 28 -0.95 7.84 6.79
N ASN A 29 -0.73 9.10 6.42
CA ASN A 29 0.46 9.49 5.64
C ASN A 29 1.74 9.30 6.44
N ARG A 30 1.75 9.70 7.72
CA ARG A 30 2.90 9.48 8.60
C ARG A 30 3.16 7.99 8.81
N LYS A 31 2.12 7.22 9.13
CA LYS A 31 2.29 5.78 9.36
C LYS A 31 2.73 5.03 8.10
N LEU A 32 2.27 5.47 6.93
CA LEU A 32 2.71 4.93 5.64
C LEU A 32 4.21 5.17 5.43
N ASN A 33 4.70 6.40 5.64
CA ASN A 33 6.13 6.68 5.54
C ASN A 33 6.94 5.84 6.52
N ASP A 34 6.54 5.79 7.79
CA ASP A 34 7.23 4.96 8.78
C ASP A 34 7.33 3.48 8.34
N LEU A 35 6.28 2.95 7.68
CA LEU A 35 6.28 1.59 7.14
C LEU A 35 7.20 1.46 5.92
N LEU A 36 7.20 2.43 5.01
CA LEU A 36 8.08 2.42 3.84
C LEU A 36 9.56 2.53 4.24
N ASP A 37 9.88 3.27 5.31
CA ASP A 37 11.25 3.41 5.82
C ASP A 37 11.72 2.18 6.62
N THR A 38 10.81 1.47 7.28
CA THR A 38 11.14 0.34 8.16
C THR A 38 11.17 -0.99 7.41
N LEU A 39 10.34 -1.13 6.37
CA LEU A 39 10.20 -2.40 5.65
C LEU A 39 11.19 -2.47 4.49
N ASP A 40 11.85 -3.62 4.35
CA ASP A 40 12.65 -3.93 3.17
C ASP A 40 11.75 -4.62 2.13
N PHE A 41 11.63 -4.02 0.95
CA PHE A 41 10.80 -4.52 -0.14
C PHE A 41 11.39 -4.15 -1.51
N ASN A 42 11.18 -5.02 -2.49
CA ASN A 42 11.58 -4.71 -3.87
C ASN A 42 10.58 -3.78 -4.56
N GLN A 43 9.28 -4.01 -4.36
CA GLN A 43 8.19 -3.24 -4.95
C GLN A 43 6.99 -3.22 -4.00
N VAL A 44 6.29 -2.08 -3.96
CA VAL A 44 5.12 -1.86 -3.11
C VAL A 44 3.93 -1.40 -3.95
N VAL A 45 2.73 -1.86 -3.61
CA VAL A 45 1.46 -1.43 -4.23
C VAL A 45 0.56 -0.85 -3.15
N ILE A 46 0.11 0.39 -3.35
CA ILE A 46 -0.74 1.11 -2.39
C ILE A 46 -2.10 1.40 -3.03
N PHE A 47 -3.16 0.82 -2.47
CA PHE A 47 -4.52 1.06 -2.93
C PHE A 47 -5.14 2.28 -2.24
N VAL A 48 -5.73 3.17 -3.03
CA VAL A 48 -6.44 4.37 -2.56
C VAL A 48 -7.86 4.42 -3.11
N LYS A 49 -8.76 5.13 -2.42
CA LYS A 49 -10.19 5.17 -2.73
C LYS A 49 -10.57 5.99 -3.97
N SER A 50 -9.68 6.85 -4.49
CA SER A 50 -9.98 7.74 -5.63
C SER A 50 -8.73 8.18 -6.37
N VAL A 51 -8.92 8.61 -7.63
CA VAL A 51 -7.85 9.11 -8.51
C VAL A 51 -7.17 10.34 -7.92
N THR A 52 -7.92 11.28 -7.35
CA THR A 52 -7.37 12.49 -6.72
C THR A 52 -6.38 12.14 -5.61
N ARG A 53 -6.72 11.15 -4.77
CA ARG A 53 -5.82 10.70 -3.70
C ARG A 53 -4.59 9.99 -4.23
N ALA A 54 -4.69 9.28 -5.34
CA ALA A 54 -3.53 8.66 -5.97
C ALA A 54 -2.54 9.74 -6.43
N ALA A 55 -3.04 10.82 -7.05
CA ALA A 55 -2.21 11.93 -7.49
C ALA A 55 -1.54 12.66 -6.31
N GLU A 56 -2.29 12.94 -5.23
CA GLU A 56 -1.74 13.57 -4.03
C GLU A 56 -0.70 12.69 -3.33
N LEU A 57 -0.98 11.38 -3.20
CA LEU A 57 -0.04 10.46 -2.59
C LEU A 57 1.24 10.32 -3.43
N ASN A 58 1.12 10.24 -4.76
CA ASN A 58 2.27 10.18 -5.64
C ASN A 58 3.16 11.42 -5.51
N LYS A 59 2.53 12.61 -5.45
CA LYS A 59 3.25 13.86 -5.22
C LYS A 59 3.99 13.84 -3.88
N PHE A 60 3.30 13.45 -2.80
CA PHE A 60 3.89 13.33 -1.46
C PHE A 60 5.08 12.37 -1.42
N LEU A 61 4.96 11.18 -2.02
CA LEU A 61 6.05 10.20 -2.06
C LEU A 61 7.26 10.71 -2.87
N THR A 62 7.01 11.35 -4.01
CA THR A 62 8.09 11.90 -4.86
C THR A 62 8.80 13.08 -4.20
N GLU A 63 8.08 13.91 -3.43
CA GLU A 63 8.66 15.03 -2.67
C GLU A 63 9.50 14.55 -1.49
N CYS A 64 9.10 13.46 -0.82
CA CYS A 64 9.91 12.84 0.23
C CYS A 64 11.22 12.24 -0.30
N ASP A 65 11.23 11.73 -1.54
CA ASP A 65 12.41 11.13 -2.18
C ASP A 65 13.52 12.14 -2.54
N GLN A 66 13.21 13.44 -2.67
CA GLN A 66 14.18 14.47 -3.07
C GLN A 66 15.15 14.92 -1.95
N SER A 67 15.18 14.21 -0.83
CA SER A 67 16.03 14.55 0.34
C SER A 67 17.41 13.89 0.34
N TYR A 68 17.86 13.30 -0.79
CA TYR A 68 19.18 12.68 -0.95
C TYR A 68 19.94 13.20 -2.17
#